data_AF-A0A7V4T734-F1
#
_entry.id   AF-A0A7V4T734-F1
#
_cell.length_a   1.000
_cell.length_b   1.000
_cell.length_c   1.000
_cell.angle_alpha   90.00
_cell.angle_beta   90.00
_cell.angle_gamma   90.00
#
_symmetry.space_group_name_H-M   'P 1'
#
loop_
_entity.id
_entity.type
_entity.pdbx_description
1 polymer ?
#
loop_
_entity_poly.entity_id
_entity_poly.type
_entity_poly.pdbx_seq_one_letter_code
_entity_poly.pdbx_strand_id
1 'polypeptide(L)' 'MASTKFKGAIFDLDGVITGTARLHSLAWESMFNVFLKKIAKRENKPFVPFDPENDYLQYVDGMPRMEG' A
#
# COMPACT_ATOMS: atom_id res chain seq x y z
N MET A 1 19.45 -9.55 -37.87
CA MET A 1 18.71 -9.56 -36.59
C MET A 1 17.67 -8.46 -36.63
N ALA A 2 16.38 -8.78 -36.48
CA ALA A 2 15.34 -7.77 -36.56
C ALA A 2 15.27 -6.99 -35.23
N SER A 3 15.46 -5.67 -35.31
CA SER A 3 15.26 -4.74 -34.19
C SER A 3 13.78 -4.69 -33.83
N THR A 4 13.41 -5.28 -32.70
CA THR A 4 12.05 -5.17 -32.15
C THR A 4 11.85 -3.75 -31.60
N LYS A 5 11.39 -2.82 -32.44
CA LYS A 5 10.94 -1.49 -31.97
C LYS A 5 9.56 -1.66 -31.33
N PHE A 6 9.46 -1.36 -30.04
CA PHE A 6 8.18 -1.29 -29.35
C PHE A 6 7.29 -0.22 -30.01
N LYS A 7 6.03 -0.59 -30.28
CA LYS A 7 5.03 0.29 -30.91
C LYS A 7 4.26 1.14 -29.89
N GLY A 8 4.36 0.79 -28.60
CA GLY A 8 3.72 1.49 -27.49
C GLY A 8 3.92 0.76 -26.16
N ALA A 9 3.60 1.43 -25.06
CA ALA A 9 3.62 0.90 -23.70
C ALA A 9 2.44 1.51 -22.91
N ILE A 10 1.92 0.76 -21.94
CA ILE A 10 0.88 1.21 -21.01
C ILE A 10 1.51 1.30 -19.64
N PHE A 11 1.31 2.43 -18.96
CA PHE A 11 1.78 2.67 -17.61
C PHE A 11 0.59 2.89 -16.70
N ASP A 12 0.68 2.36 -15.49
CA ASP A 12 -0.23 2.75 -14.43
C ASP A 12 0.06 4.19 -13.97
N LEU A 13 -0.85 4.78 -13.22
CA LEU A 13 -0.72 6.16 -12.72
C LEU A 13 -0.06 6.19 -11.34
N ASP A 14 -0.58 5.39 -10.41
CA ASP A 14 -0.21 5.41 -9.01
C ASP A 14 1.13 4.72 -8.78
N GLY A 15 2.06 5.40 -8.11
CA GLY A 15 3.41 4.89 -7.87
C GLY A 15 4.30 4.76 -9.11
N VAL A 16 3.75 4.85 -10.33
CA VAL A 16 4.49 4.72 -11.60
C VAL A 16 4.75 6.08 -12.24
N ILE A 17 3.71 6.85 -12.53
CA ILE A 17 3.84 8.20 -13.10
C ILE A 17 3.78 9.26 -11.99
N THR A 18 3.08 8.95 -10.90
CA THR A 18 2.91 9.85 -9.74
C THR A 18 3.49 9.22 -8.48
N GLY A 19 4.14 10.02 -7.62
CA GLY A 19 4.69 9.57 -6.34
C GLY A 19 3.63 9.40 -5.25
N THR A 20 2.48 8.79 -5.57
CA THR A 20 1.32 8.68 -4.66
C THR A 20 1.46 7.59 -3.61
N ALA A 21 2.40 6.65 -3.75
CA ALA A 21 2.62 5.55 -2.81
C ALA A 21 2.75 6.03 -1.35
N ARG A 22 3.52 7.10 -1.11
CA ARG A 22 3.67 7.69 0.23
C ARG A 22 2.37 8.29 0.77
N LEU A 23 1.55 8.90 -0.08
CA LEU A 23 0.27 9.46 0.36
C LEU A 23 -0.74 8.36 0.67
N HIS A 24 -0.73 7.29 -0.14
CA HIS A 24 -1.57 6.11 0.06
C HIS A 24 -1.20 5.43 1.38
N SER A 25 0.09 5.25 1.66
CA SER A 25 0.50 4.59 2.89
C SER A 25 0.12 5.36 4.15
N LEU A 26 0.20 6.70 4.14
CA LEU A 26 -0.28 7.54 5.24
C LEU A 26 -1.80 7.46 5.43
N ALA A 27 -2.56 7.34 4.34
CA ALA A 27 -4.01 7.15 4.42
C ALA A 27 -4.37 5.81 5.08
N TRP A 28 -3.67 4.74 4.69
CA TRP A 28 -3.82 3.42 5.30
C TRP A 28 -3.39 3.39 6.77
N GLU A 29 -2.28 4.03 7.13
CA GLU A 29 -1.83 4.18 8.51
C GLU A 29 -2.93 4.82 9.38
N SER A 30 -3.52 5.92 8.91
CA SER A 30 -4.60 6.62 9.64
C SER A 30 -5.79 5.71 9.91
N MET A 31 -6.20 4.92 8.92
CA MET A 31 -7.32 3.99 9.06
C MET A 31 -6.96 2.79 9.97
N PHE A 32 -5.85 2.11 9.69
CA PHE A 32 -5.45 0.90 10.42
C PHE A 32 -5.10 1.17 11.87
N ASN A 33 -4.45 2.29 12.19
CA ASN A 33 -4.12 2.61 13.59
C ASN A 33 -5.38 2.77 14.45
N VAL A 34 -6.50 3.25 13.90
CA VAL A 34 -7.78 3.29 14.63
C VAL A 34 -8.29 1.88 14.90
N PHE A 35 -8.19 0.98 13.93
CA PHE A 35 -8.60 -0.42 14.07
C PHE A 35 -7.69 -1.19 15.06
N LEU A 36 -6.37 -1.10 14.89
CA LEU A 36 -5.37 -1.77 15.71
C LEU A 36 -5.45 -1.36 17.18
N LYS A 37 -5.73 -0.08 17.48
CA LYS A 37 -6.01 0.39 18.84
C LYS A 37 -7.21 -0.31 19.48
N LYS A 38 -8.30 -0.51 18.71
CA LYS A 38 -9.50 -1.21 19.20
C LYS A 38 -9.19 -2.68 19.49
N ILE A 39 -8.43 -3.34 18.62
CA ILE A 39 -8.03 -4.75 18.78
C ILE A 39 -7.10 -4.92 19.99
N ALA A 40 -6.06 -4.08 20.11
CA ALA A 40 -5.14 -4.10 21.24
C ALA A 40 -5.86 -3.97 22.59
N LYS A 41 -6.82 -3.04 22.68
CA LYS A 41 -7.68 -2.88 23.87
C LYS A 41 -8.54 -4.11 24.13
N ARG A 42 -9.17 -4.67 23.09
CA ARG A 42 -10.06 -5.84 23.22
C ARG A 42 -9.29 -7.08 23.70
N GLU A 43 -8.08 -7.27 23.22
CA GLU A 43 -7.26 -8.46 23.49
C GLU A 43 -6.27 -8.28 24.63
N ASN A 44 -6.28 -7.11 25.28
CA ASN A 44 -5.33 -6.73 26.32
C ASN A 44 -3.87 -6.93 25.91
N LYS A 45 -3.55 -6.58 24.66
CA LYS A 45 -2.21 -6.63 24.07
C LYS A 45 -1.64 -5.22 23.88
N PRO A 46 -0.31 -5.06 23.83
CA PRO A 46 0.30 -3.80 23.44
C PRO A 46 -0.20 -3.34 22.06
N PHE A 47 -0.47 -2.04 21.93
CA PHE A 47 -0.73 -1.45 20.63
C PHE A 47 0.58 -1.37 19.83
N VAL A 48 0.57 -1.93 18.63
CA VAL A 48 1.63 -1.78 17.63
C VAL A 48 1.03 -0.98 16.47
N PRO A 49 1.61 0.18 16.12
CA PRO A 49 1.13 0.97 15.00
C PRO A 49 1.45 0.28 13.67
N PHE A 50 0.63 0.54 12.67
CA PHE A 50 0.89 0.21 11.28
C PHE A 50 2.10 1.01 10.78
N ASP A 51 3.05 0.32 10.15
CA ASP A 51 4.23 0.94 9.53
C ASP A 51 3.91 1.35 8.08
N PRO A 52 3.80 2.66 7.77
CA PRO A 52 3.46 3.13 6.44
C PRO A 52 4.53 2.83 5.37
N GLU A 53 5.74 2.42 5.75
CA GLU A 53 6.75 2.00 4.79
C GLU A 53 6.71 0.48 4.62
N ASN A 54 6.90 -0.26 5.71
CA ASN A 54 7.08 -1.70 5.63
C ASN A 54 5.75 -2.47 5.50
N ASP A 55 4.75 -2.14 6.32
CA ASP A 55 3.47 -2.87 6.29
C ASP A 55 2.66 -2.53 5.03
N TYR A 56 2.75 -1.29 4.55
CA TYR A 56 2.11 -0.91 3.29
C TYR A 56 2.67 -1.71 2.11
N LEU A 57 3.99 -1.78 1.96
CA LEU A 57 4.61 -2.54 0.87
C LEU A 57 4.37 -4.05 0.98
N GLN A 58 4.34 -4.59 2.20
CA GLN A 58 4.20 -6.03 2.41
C GLN A 58 2.76 -6.53 2.29
N TYR A 59 1.79 -5.73 2.72
CA TYR A 59 0.41 -6.21 2.91
C TYR A 59 -0.65 -5.46 2.11
N VAL A 60 -0.32 -4.34 1.45
CA VAL A 60 -1.31 -3.49 0.78
C VAL A 60 -0.94 -3.22 -0.67
N ASP A 61 0.29 -2.81 -0.91
CA ASP A 61 0.77 -2.43 -2.24
C ASP A 61 0.75 -3.62 -3.19
N GLY A 62 0.17 -3.43 -4.38
CA GLY A 62 0.05 -4.48 -5.40
C GLY A 62 -1.07 -5.51 -5.18
N MET A 63 -1.82 -5.47 -4.07
CA MET A 63 -3.00 -6.34 -3.93
C MET A 63 -4.13 -5.89 -4.88
N PRO A 64 -4.86 -6.83 -5.52
CA PRO A 64 -6.03 -6.49 -6.30
C PRO A 64 -7.04 -5.71 -5.45
N ARG A 65 -7.66 -4.67 -6.02
CA ARG A 65 -8.61 -3.80 -5.28
C ARG A 65 -9.81 -4.54 -4.67
N MET A 66 -10.13 -5.74 -5.17
CA MET A 66 -11.21 -6.58 -4.64
C MET A 66 -10.77 -7.48 -3.48
N GLU A 67 -9.45 -7.58 -3.25
CA GLU A 67 -8.80 -8.44 -2.25
C GLU A 67 -8.13 -7.63 -1.13
N GLY A 68 -8.09 -6.29 -1.23
CA GLY A 68 -7.53 -5.36 -0.24
C GLY A 68 -8.56 -4.57 0.55
#